data_AF-A0A0R2VDC0-F1
#
_entry.id   AF-A0A0R2VDC0-F1
#
_cell.length_a   1.000
_cell.length_b   1.000
_cell.length_c   1.000
_cell.angle_alpha   90.00
_cell.angle_beta   90.00
_cell.angle_gamma   90.00
#
_symmetry.space_group_name_H-M   'P 1'
#
loop_
_entity.id
_entity.type
_entity.pdbx_description
1 polymer ?
#
loop_
_entity_poly.entity_id
_entity_poly.type
_entity_poly.pdbx_seq_one_letter_code
_entity_poly.pdbx_strand_id
1 'polypeptide(L)'
;MQKLKKYGAKWKHFAGLTVLLILSAKPVSAHVKWFTDGSYADRPLTIPEVVSPIFLWLLALCLVVIAFGVWLDQRIAKSSWYMQLDEWLDKRKGSAVLVMRVAAAMLLILSWQGGAILAPTVIVPSQYEWVGWFQFGLAFLLLFDKTVPIAGLGIIALWVIGAIIFHPFHMLDYFLFIGVGFYLATANGKDSRRLIGLTVLYLTVGFSLCWVALEKLIYKDWSLFLVEEHPQLAMGLNYDFFITSAAFVEFSLGFLLLVCLLQRPLAVLITAVFFLTTLVFGRVEVIGHTLIHGALIIFLLEGPGYVYNLLHKHFSNMLHRILFTTVNFVILLGVLLFAYYSLAENKYERKQNFLSTKPMHMHGQIELAGYPQSELPDVRLEVEEDPMGGYNLRITTTNFTFTPEYVNTENRMYNGHAHLHINGEKVGRIYGEWYYLSALPPGTYELTVTLNSNNHDDYVIRGNPIEDSKILVVKD
;
A
#
# COMPACT_ATOMS: atom_id res chain seq x y z
N MET A 1 15.07 -34.81 -39.95
CA MET A 1 13.78 -34.14 -39.66
C MET A 1 12.67 -35.01 -39.04
N GLN A 2 12.77 -36.35 -38.95
CA GLN A 2 11.71 -37.18 -38.32
C GLN A 2 11.88 -37.47 -36.81
N LYS A 3 13.09 -37.37 -36.23
CA LYS A 3 13.32 -37.57 -34.78
C LYS A 3 12.93 -36.38 -33.89
N LEU A 4 12.76 -35.17 -34.46
CA LEU A 4 12.37 -33.94 -33.72
C LEU A 4 10.84 -33.84 -33.47
N LYS A 5 10.00 -34.54 -34.23
CA LYS A 5 8.53 -34.51 -34.03
C LYS A 5 8.06 -35.34 -32.83
N LYS A 6 8.82 -36.36 -32.40
CA LYS A 6 8.39 -37.29 -31.34
C LYS A 6 8.53 -36.72 -29.92
N TYR A 7 9.40 -35.73 -29.71
CA TYR A 7 9.58 -35.05 -28.42
C TYR A 7 8.73 -33.77 -28.27
N GLY A 8 8.32 -33.13 -29.38
CA GLY A 8 7.45 -31.95 -29.34
C GLY A 8 6.02 -32.23 -28.86
N ALA A 9 5.52 -33.46 -29.00
CA ALA A 9 4.17 -33.82 -28.58
C ALA A 9 4.01 -33.96 -27.05
N LYS A 10 5.02 -34.49 -26.35
CA LYS A 10 4.96 -34.63 -24.88
C LYS A 10 5.09 -33.30 -24.14
N TRP A 11 5.80 -32.32 -24.70
CA TRP A 11 5.98 -30.99 -24.11
C TRP A 11 4.82 -30.03 -24.38
N LYS A 12 4.09 -30.18 -25.48
CA LYS A 12 2.84 -29.44 -25.73
C LYS A 12 1.78 -29.75 -24.67
N HIS A 13 1.75 -30.97 -24.14
CA HIS A 13 0.83 -31.34 -23.08
C HIS A 13 1.28 -30.84 -21.70
N PHE A 14 2.58 -30.79 -21.41
CA PHE A 14 3.10 -30.30 -20.11
C PHE A 14 3.08 -28.76 -20.01
N ALA A 15 3.55 -28.06 -21.05
CA ALA A 15 3.43 -26.60 -21.12
C ALA A 15 1.96 -26.16 -21.24
N GLY A 16 1.13 -26.95 -21.95
CA GLY A 16 -0.32 -26.76 -21.98
C GLY A 16 -0.94 -26.89 -20.60
N LEU A 17 -0.55 -27.90 -19.80
CA LEU A 17 -1.09 -28.10 -18.44
C LEU A 17 -0.68 -26.99 -17.46
N THR A 18 0.57 -26.52 -17.51
CA THR A 18 1.05 -25.42 -16.65
C THR A 18 0.41 -24.08 -17.05
N VAL A 19 0.25 -23.82 -18.35
CA VAL A 19 -0.46 -22.63 -18.85
C VAL A 19 -1.96 -22.71 -18.55
N LEU A 20 -2.58 -23.89 -18.61
CA LEU A 20 -3.99 -24.10 -18.22
C LEU A 20 -4.20 -23.94 -16.70
N LEU A 21 -3.26 -24.37 -15.86
CA LEU A 21 -3.29 -24.17 -14.40
C LEU A 21 -3.08 -22.70 -14.00
N ILE A 22 -2.26 -21.95 -14.76
CA ILE A 22 -2.10 -20.50 -14.58
C ILE A 22 -3.32 -19.72 -15.10
N LEU A 23 -3.96 -20.19 -16.18
CA LEU A 23 -5.16 -19.55 -16.76
C LEU A 23 -6.47 -19.88 -16.01
N SER A 24 -6.47 -20.89 -15.14
CA SER A 24 -7.60 -21.22 -14.26
C SER A 24 -7.45 -20.65 -12.84
N ALA A 25 -6.32 -20.03 -12.52
CA ALA A 25 -6.12 -19.28 -11.29
C ALA A 25 -6.71 -17.87 -11.44
N LYS A 26 -7.67 -17.52 -10.58
CA LYS A 26 -8.18 -16.15 -10.40
C LYS A 26 -7.26 -15.40 -9.40
N PRO A 27 -7.19 -14.06 -9.43
CA PRO A 27 -6.09 -13.29 -8.82
C PRO A 27 -6.09 -13.30 -7.29
N VAL A 28 -4.88 -13.31 -6.70
CA VAL A 28 -4.61 -13.60 -5.27
C VAL A 28 -3.91 -12.48 -4.49
N SER A 29 -3.59 -11.31 -5.06
CA SER A 29 -2.95 -10.26 -4.23
C SER A 29 -3.31 -8.85 -4.68
N ALA A 30 -4.21 -8.21 -3.93
CA ALA A 30 -4.42 -6.78 -3.98
C ALA A 30 -3.54 -6.09 -2.92
N HIS A 31 -3.16 -4.83 -3.16
CA HIS A 31 -2.55 -4.00 -2.12
C HIS A 31 -3.62 -3.61 -1.10
N VAL A 32 -3.67 -4.31 0.02
CA VAL A 32 -4.78 -4.29 0.99
C VAL A 32 -5.10 -2.87 1.45
N LYS A 33 -4.07 -2.10 1.80
CA LYS A 33 -4.16 -0.69 2.20
C LYS A 33 -4.86 0.26 1.21
N TRP A 34 -4.97 -0.08 -0.08
CA TRP A 34 -5.72 0.77 -1.02
C TRP A 34 -7.23 0.60 -0.93
N PHE A 35 -7.68 -0.41 -0.19
CA PHE A 35 -9.07 -0.83 -0.12
C PHE A 35 -9.58 -0.96 1.32
N THR A 36 -8.79 -0.54 2.31
CA THR A 36 -9.17 -0.57 3.73
C THR A 36 -8.84 0.75 4.42
N ASP A 37 -9.64 1.11 5.42
CA ASP A 37 -9.40 2.27 6.28
C ASP A 37 -8.36 1.98 7.38
N GLY A 38 -7.52 0.97 7.17
CA GLY A 38 -6.51 0.51 8.12
C GLY A 38 -5.50 1.61 8.45
N SER A 39 -5.24 1.80 9.74
CA SER A 39 -4.28 2.80 10.21
C SER A 39 -3.06 2.11 10.78
N TYR A 40 -1.85 2.51 10.39
CA TYR A 40 -0.61 1.98 11.03
C TYR A 40 -0.52 2.23 12.54
N ALA A 41 -1.47 2.97 13.12
CA ALA A 41 -1.60 3.12 14.55
C ALA A 41 -2.59 2.11 15.17
N ASP A 42 -3.11 1.16 14.40
CA ASP A 42 -3.83 -0.03 14.87
C ASP A 42 -2.86 -0.99 15.54
N ARG A 43 -3.38 -1.91 16.36
CA ARG A 43 -2.55 -2.88 17.08
C ARG A 43 -1.89 -3.83 16.07
N PRO A 44 -0.54 -3.83 15.95
CA PRO A 44 0.14 -4.86 15.16
C PRO A 44 0.10 -6.20 15.89
N LEU A 45 0.02 -7.30 15.15
CA LEU A 45 0.30 -8.62 15.69
C LEU A 45 1.76 -8.71 16.13
N THR A 46 1.97 -9.27 17.31
CA THR A 46 3.31 -9.56 17.84
C THR A 46 3.98 -10.66 17.02
N ILE A 47 5.31 -10.69 16.99
CA ILE A 47 6.06 -11.74 16.26
C ILE A 47 5.60 -13.15 16.67
N PRO A 48 5.37 -13.48 17.95
CA PRO A 48 4.82 -14.79 18.32
C PRO A 48 3.41 -15.07 17.80
N GLU A 49 2.54 -14.05 17.69
CA GLU A 49 1.20 -14.18 17.08
C GLU A 49 1.29 -14.41 15.57
N VAL A 50 2.28 -13.82 14.90
CA VAL A 50 2.54 -14.02 13.46
C VAL A 50 3.12 -15.42 13.17
N VAL A 51 4.03 -15.93 14.02
CA VAL A 51 4.72 -17.22 13.83
C VAL A 51 3.80 -18.38 14.24
N SER A 52 2.75 -18.58 13.47
CA SER A 52 1.79 -19.67 13.63
C SER A 52 2.28 -20.99 13.01
N PRO A 53 1.60 -22.13 13.26
CA PRO A 53 1.90 -23.38 12.55
C PRO A 53 1.80 -23.24 11.02
N ILE A 54 0.84 -22.46 10.52
CA ILE A 54 0.68 -22.18 9.08
C ILE A 54 1.92 -21.43 8.55
N PHE A 55 2.39 -20.41 9.29
CA PHE A 55 3.60 -19.66 8.94
C PHE A 55 4.82 -20.59 8.82
N LEU A 56 5.03 -21.49 9.79
CA LEU A 56 6.18 -22.41 9.77
C LEU A 56 6.11 -23.40 8.61
N TRP A 57 4.91 -23.93 8.30
CA TRP A 57 4.71 -24.80 7.13
C TRP A 57 4.96 -24.08 5.82
N LEU A 58 4.45 -22.85 5.67
CA LEU A 58 4.66 -22.04 4.48
C LEU A 58 6.13 -21.62 4.33
N LEU A 59 6.83 -21.32 5.43
CA LEU A 59 8.26 -21.08 5.42
C LEU A 59 9.03 -22.31 4.91
N ALA A 60 8.75 -23.50 5.46
CA ALA A 60 9.39 -24.73 5.01
C ALA A 60 9.12 -25.00 3.51
N LEU A 61 7.87 -24.81 3.07
CA LEU A 61 7.48 -24.94 1.66
C LEU A 61 8.22 -23.94 0.77
N CYS A 62 8.30 -22.68 1.18
CA CYS A 62 9.01 -21.63 0.43
C CYS A 62 10.49 -21.95 0.29
N LEU A 63 11.14 -22.46 1.34
CA LEU A 63 12.56 -22.87 1.26
C LEU A 63 12.77 -23.99 0.24
N VAL A 64 11.85 -24.97 0.17
CA VAL A 64 11.89 -26.02 -0.85
C VAL A 64 11.67 -25.44 -2.25
N VAL A 65 10.71 -24.55 -2.42
CA VAL A 65 10.41 -23.89 -3.71
C VAL A 65 11.58 -23.01 -4.17
N ILE A 66 12.22 -22.27 -3.27
CA ILE A 66 13.39 -21.44 -3.58
C ILE A 66 14.59 -22.32 -3.96
N ALA A 67 14.84 -23.40 -3.21
CA ALA A 67 15.90 -24.36 -3.56
C ALA A 67 15.66 -24.98 -4.95
N PHE A 68 14.41 -25.35 -5.25
CA PHE A 68 14.00 -25.79 -6.58
C PHE A 68 14.16 -24.69 -7.63
N GLY A 69 13.85 -23.43 -7.29
CA GLY A 69 14.03 -22.27 -8.15
C GLY A 69 15.47 -22.07 -8.59
N VAL A 70 16.44 -22.27 -7.68
CA VAL A 70 17.89 -22.23 -7.99
C VAL A 70 18.27 -23.34 -8.97
N TRP A 71 17.72 -24.55 -8.81
CA TRP A 71 17.91 -25.64 -9.77
C TRP A 71 17.29 -25.30 -11.13
N LEU A 72 16.07 -24.77 -11.13
CA LEU A 72 15.32 -24.46 -12.34
C LEU A 72 15.99 -23.34 -13.14
N ASP A 73 16.48 -22.30 -12.47
CA ASP A 73 17.24 -21.19 -13.04
C ASP A 73 18.43 -21.69 -13.87
N GLN A 74 19.23 -22.61 -13.31
CA GLN A 74 20.35 -23.22 -14.04
C GLN A 74 19.91 -24.04 -15.26
N ARG A 75 18.75 -24.69 -15.19
CA ARG A 75 18.21 -25.51 -16.29
C ARG A 75 17.66 -24.65 -17.41
N ILE A 76 16.93 -23.58 -17.07
CA ILE A 76 16.37 -22.62 -18.02
C ILE A 76 17.51 -21.89 -18.75
N ALA A 77 18.53 -21.42 -18.01
CA ALA A 77 19.66 -20.68 -18.59
C ALA A 77 20.44 -21.48 -19.66
N LYS A 78 20.44 -22.82 -19.57
CA LYS A 78 21.11 -23.70 -20.56
C LYS A 78 20.23 -24.05 -21.76
N SER A 79 18.96 -23.64 -21.77
CA SER A 79 18.02 -24.04 -22.80
C SER A 79 18.15 -23.16 -24.05
N SER A 80 18.15 -23.79 -25.23
CA SER A 80 18.35 -23.08 -26.51
C SER A 80 17.26 -22.05 -26.81
N TRP A 81 16.00 -22.36 -26.49
CA TRP A 81 14.90 -21.42 -26.67
C TRP A 81 15.04 -20.18 -25.76
N TYR A 82 15.56 -20.38 -24.55
CA TYR A 82 15.74 -19.29 -23.59
C TYR A 82 16.88 -18.38 -24.04
N MET A 83 18.00 -18.95 -24.53
CA MET A 83 19.10 -18.16 -25.10
C MET A 83 18.64 -17.33 -26.32
N GLN A 84 17.79 -17.87 -27.19
CA GLN A 84 17.22 -17.12 -28.31
C GLN A 84 16.32 -15.96 -27.85
N LEU A 85 15.50 -16.20 -26.82
CA LEU A 85 14.66 -15.17 -26.22
C LEU A 85 15.50 -14.09 -25.55
N ASP A 86 16.56 -14.49 -24.85
CA ASP A 86 17.53 -13.61 -24.18
C ASP A 86 18.20 -12.68 -25.20
N GLU A 87 18.71 -13.22 -26.31
CA GLU A 87 19.27 -12.43 -27.42
C GLU A 87 18.24 -11.48 -28.06
N TRP A 88 16.97 -11.92 -28.20
CA TRP A 88 15.91 -11.10 -28.77
C TRP A 88 15.57 -9.91 -27.86
N LEU A 89 15.53 -10.12 -26.55
CA LEU A 89 15.28 -9.07 -25.57
C LEU A 89 16.48 -8.14 -25.42
N ASP A 90 17.70 -8.67 -25.49
CA ASP A 90 18.93 -7.88 -25.41
C ASP A 90 19.05 -6.82 -26.50
N LYS A 91 18.57 -7.14 -27.71
CA LYS A 91 18.49 -6.18 -28.82
C LYS A 91 17.54 -5.00 -28.54
N ARG A 92 16.69 -5.08 -27.50
CA ARG A 92 15.69 -4.08 -27.12
C ARG A 92 16.05 -3.31 -25.85
N LYS A 93 17.21 -3.57 -25.23
CA LYS A 93 17.71 -2.84 -24.05
C LYS A 93 17.68 -1.31 -24.23
N GLY A 94 17.93 -0.82 -25.44
CA GLY A 94 17.87 0.61 -25.77
C GLY A 94 16.51 1.28 -25.47
N SER A 95 15.42 0.51 -25.38
CA SER A 95 14.09 1.03 -25.04
C SER A 95 13.80 1.09 -23.53
N ALA A 96 14.65 0.53 -22.67
CA ALA A 96 14.36 0.42 -21.22
C ALA A 96 14.10 1.77 -20.54
N VAL A 97 14.91 2.78 -20.85
CA VAL A 97 14.72 4.14 -20.32
C VAL A 97 13.40 4.75 -20.79
N LEU A 98 13.02 4.53 -22.05
CA LEU A 98 11.76 5.03 -22.60
C LEU A 98 10.56 4.39 -21.87
N VAL A 99 10.61 3.07 -21.65
CA VAL A 99 9.58 2.36 -20.88
C VAL A 99 9.41 2.97 -19.49
N MET A 100 10.52 3.21 -18.77
CA MET A 100 10.44 3.81 -17.44
C MET A 100 9.84 5.21 -17.46
N ARG A 101 10.22 6.03 -18.44
CA ARG A 101 9.71 7.40 -18.60
C ARG A 101 8.21 7.40 -18.84
N VAL A 102 7.72 6.52 -19.71
CA VAL A 102 6.29 6.40 -20.01
C VAL A 102 5.53 5.93 -18.77
N ALA A 103 5.99 4.87 -18.11
CA ALA A 103 5.33 4.35 -16.92
C ALA A 103 5.30 5.38 -15.77
N ALA A 104 6.42 6.05 -15.51
CA ALA A 104 6.49 7.11 -14.52
C ALA A 104 5.59 8.29 -14.88
N ALA A 105 5.65 8.81 -16.11
CA ALA A 105 4.81 9.93 -16.54
C ALA A 105 3.31 9.59 -16.45
N MET A 106 2.91 8.39 -16.88
CA MET A 106 1.53 7.91 -16.77
C MET A 106 1.07 7.91 -15.30
N LEU A 107 1.86 7.31 -14.41
CA LEU A 107 1.52 7.27 -13.00
C LEU A 107 1.46 8.68 -12.38
N LEU A 108 2.43 9.56 -12.65
CA LEU A 108 2.44 10.92 -12.10
C LEU A 108 1.20 11.73 -12.56
N ILE A 109 0.78 11.57 -13.81
CA ILE A 109 -0.44 12.22 -14.35
C ILE A 109 -1.69 11.64 -13.71
N LEU A 110 -1.78 10.31 -13.61
CA LEU A 110 -2.94 9.63 -13.03
C LEU A 110 -3.12 9.95 -11.54
N SER A 111 -2.02 9.98 -10.78
CA SER A 111 -2.02 10.38 -9.37
C SER A 111 -2.37 11.87 -9.22
N TRP A 112 -1.86 12.74 -10.10
CA TRP A 112 -2.23 14.17 -10.10
C TRP A 112 -3.73 14.37 -10.33
N GLN A 113 -4.31 13.69 -11.33
CA GLN A 113 -5.75 13.75 -11.60
C GLN A 113 -6.58 13.21 -10.42
N GLY A 114 -6.03 12.27 -9.64
CA GLY A 114 -6.66 11.72 -8.44
C GLY A 114 -6.46 12.56 -7.18
N GLY A 115 -5.79 13.72 -7.24
CA GLY A 115 -5.46 14.51 -6.06
C GLY A 115 -4.46 13.80 -5.12
N ALA A 116 -3.70 12.84 -5.64
CA ALA A 116 -2.83 11.98 -4.85
C ALA A 116 -1.34 12.14 -5.23
N ILE A 117 -0.46 11.86 -4.28
CA ILE A 117 1.00 11.88 -4.46
C ILE A 117 1.52 10.46 -4.63
N LEU A 118 2.16 10.17 -5.77
CA LEU A 118 2.81 8.90 -6.13
C LEU A 118 1.88 7.66 -6.18
N ALA A 119 0.98 7.45 -5.24
CA ALA A 119 0.07 6.31 -5.15
C ALA A 119 -1.38 6.76 -5.00
N PRO A 120 -2.37 5.99 -5.48
CA PRO A 120 -3.76 6.44 -5.65
C PRO A 120 -4.47 6.82 -4.34
N THR A 121 -4.08 6.26 -3.20
CA THR A 121 -4.73 6.52 -1.91
C THR A 121 -3.97 7.48 -1.00
N VAL A 122 -2.85 8.04 -1.47
CA VAL A 122 -2.07 9.02 -0.70
C VAL A 122 -2.53 10.42 -1.09
N ILE A 123 -3.70 10.81 -0.57
CA ILE A 123 -4.38 12.06 -0.93
C ILE A 123 -3.62 13.27 -0.40
N VAL A 124 -3.31 14.22 -1.28
CA VAL A 124 -2.58 15.44 -0.94
C VAL A 124 -3.50 16.37 -0.13
N PRO A 125 -3.11 16.77 1.11
CA PRO A 125 -3.88 17.75 1.88
C PRO A 125 -3.96 19.10 1.16
N SER A 126 -5.05 19.85 1.34
CA SER A 126 -5.29 21.14 0.67
C SER A 126 -4.15 22.16 0.87
N GLN A 127 -3.52 22.17 2.04
CA GLN A 127 -2.35 23.02 2.32
C GLN A 127 -1.11 22.70 1.45
N TYR A 128 -1.09 21.55 0.78
CA TYR A 128 0.03 21.05 -0.04
C TYR A 128 -0.35 20.87 -1.52
N GLU A 129 -1.40 21.53 -2.03
CA GLU A 129 -1.84 21.42 -3.44
C GLU A 129 -0.72 21.64 -4.48
N TRP A 130 0.28 22.46 -4.15
CA TRP A 130 1.45 22.70 -5.00
C TRP A 130 2.22 21.40 -5.34
N VAL A 131 2.15 20.38 -4.47
CA VAL A 131 2.78 19.07 -4.68
C VAL A 131 2.18 18.36 -5.88
N GLY A 132 0.87 18.49 -6.09
CA GLY A 132 0.20 17.94 -7.27
C GLY A 132 0.73 18.59 -8.56
N TRP A 133 0.85 19.92 -8.58
CA TRP A 133 1.40 20.64 -9.74
C TRP A 133 2.89 20.37 -9.96
N PHE A 134 3.66 20.20 -8.88
CA PHE A 134 5.05 19.75 -8.97
C PHE A 134 5.14 18.37 -9.63
N GLN A 135 4.31 17.41 -9.21
CA GLN A 135 4.20 16.08 -9.81
C GLN A 135 3.84 16.14 -11.31
N PHE A 136 2.88 16.99 -11.69
CA PHE A 136 2.52 17.23 -13.08
C PHE A 136 3.70 17.80 -13.88
N GLY A 137 4.43 18.77 -13.32
CA GLY A 137 5.64 19.32 -13.93
C GLY A 137 6.72 18.27 -14.18
N LEU A 138 6.93 17.33 -13.25
CA LEU A 138 7.86 16.22 -13.44
C LEU A 138 7.43 15.29 -14.58
N ALA A 139 6.12 15.03 -14.74
CA ALA A 139 5.62 14.26 -15.87
C ALA A 139 5.93 14.94 -17.22
N PHE A 140 5.83 16.26 -17.29
CA PHE A 140 6.24 17.03 -18.46
C PHE A 140 7.75 16.94 -18.73
N LEU A 141 8.60 16.99 -17.69
CA LEU A 141 10.04 16.83 -17.83
C LEU A 141 10.44 15.44 -18.35
N LEU A 142 9.62 14.40 -18.12
CA LEU A 142 9.89 13.06 -18.65
C LEU A 142 9.70 12.98 -20.19
N LEU A 143 9.06 13.95 -20.82
CA LEU A 143 8.88 14.02 -22.28
C LEU A 143 10.20 14.29 -23.02
N PHE A 144 11.14 15.01 -22.41
CA PHE A 144 12.40 15.39 -23.05
C PHE A 144 13.59 14.62 -22.48
N ASP A 145 14.36 13.97 -23.35
CA ASP A 145 15.50 13.12 -22.96
C ASP A 145 16.51 13.85 -22.06
N LYS A 146 16.76 15.14 -22.34
CA LYS A 146 17.74 15.95 -21.60
C LYS A 146 17.31 16.24 -20.16
N THR A 147 16.02 16.28 -19.88
CA THR A 147 15.47 16.62 -18.55
C THR A 147 15.14 15.39 -17.70
N VAL A 148 15.26 14.18 -18.25
CA VAL A 148 15.01 12.92 -17.53
C VAL A 148 15.78 12.83 -16.19
N PRO A 149 17.06 13.21 -16.10
CA PRO A 149 17.76 13.13 -14.82
C PRO A 149 17.18 14.04 -13.75
N ILE A 150 16.71 15.22 -14.15
CA ILE A 150 16.08 16.20 -13.26
C ILE A 150 14.73 15.64 -12.78
N ALA A 151 13.95 15.06 -13.69
CA ALA A 151 12.69 14.40 -13.34
C ALA A 151 12.92 13.24 -12.33
N GLY A 152 13.98 12.44 -12.53
CA GLY A 152 14.37 11.37 -11.62
C GLY A 152 14.68 11.87 -10.20
N LEU A 153 15.47 12.94 -10.08
CA LEU A 153 15.72 13.59 -8.79
C LEU A 153 14.45 14.18 -8.18
N GLY A 154 13.56 14.73 -9.01
CA GLY A 154 12.26 15.23 -8.60
C GLY A 154 11.34 14.14 -8.03
N ILE A 155 11.36 12.93 -8.59
CA ILE A 155 10.59 11.78 -8.06
C ILE A 155 11.10 11.37 -6.68
N ILE A 156 12.43 11.39 -6.46
CA ILE A 156 13.01 11.17 -5.13
C ILE A 156 12.54 12.26 -4.16
N ALA A 157 12.56 13.53 -4.60
CA ALA A 157 12.06 14.64 -3.79
C ALA A 157 10.57 14.49 -3.44
N LEU A 158 9.72 14.04 -4.38
CA LEU A 158 8.32 13.73 -4.11
C LEU A 158 8.18 12.66 -3.02
N TRP A 159 8.99 11.60 -3.06
CA TRP A 159 8.96 10.57 -2.03
C TRP A 159 9.34 11.14 -0.66
N VAL A 160 10.37 12.00 -0.60
CA VAL A 160 10.79 12.68 0.63
C VAL A 160 9.71 13.62 1.17
N ILE A 161 9.06 14.40 0.29
CA ILE A 161 7.93 15.26 0.65
C ILE A 161 6.79 14.42 1.21
N GLY A 162 6.44 13.31 0.55
CA GLY A 162 5.44 12.36 1.06
C GLY A 162 5.82 11.80 2.43
N ALA A 163 7.10 11.52 2.69
CA ALA A 163 7.55 11.00 3.98
C ALA A 163 7.40 12.03 5.10
N ILE A 164 7.56 13.32 4.78
CA ILE A 164 7.33 14.42 5.71
C ILE A 164 5.83 14.59 5.99
N ILE A 165 4.97 14.49 4.97
CA ILE A 165 3.51 14.71 5.11
C ILE A 165 2.81 13.52 5.80
N PHE A 166 3.10 12.28 5.39
CA PHE A 166 2.33 11.09 5.78
C PHE A 166 3.04 10.16 6.77
N HIS A 167 4.22 10.55 7.26
CA HIS A 167 5.16 9.76 8.08
C HIS A 167 6.05 8.79 7.27
N PRO A 168 7.36 8.66 7.59
CA PRO A 168 8.28 7.80 6.83
C PRO A 168 7.87 6.32 6.77
N PHE A 169 7.33 5.78 7.87
CA PHE A 169 6.86 4.38 7.91
C PHE A 169 5.77 4.10 6.87
N HIS A 170 4.85 5.05 6.62
CA HIS A 170 3.84 4.91 5.57
C HIS A 170 4.52 4.84 4.20
N MET A 171 5.49 5.72 3.96
CA MET A 171 6.14 5.85 2.65
C MET A 171 7.10 4.72 2.29
N LEU A 172 7.43 3.83 3.24
CA LEU A 172 8.29 2.67 2.96
C LEU A 172 7.64 1.66 2.00
N ASP A 173 6.31 1.56 1.95
CA ASP A 173 5.60 0.77 0.92
C ASP A 173 5.94 1.27 -0.49
N TYR A 174 6.20 2.56 -0.61
CA TYR A 174 6.47 3.26 -1.85
C TYR A 174 7.98 3.48 -2.07
N PHE A 175 8.84 2.69 -1.43
CA PHE A 175 10.29 2.84 -1.55
C PHE A 175 10.81 2.62 -2.99
N LEU A 176 10.07 1.88 -3.83
CA LEU A 176 10.35 1.71 -5.26
C LEU A 176 10.50 3.04 -6.02
N PHE A 177 9.81 4.10 -5.57
CA PHE A 177 9.89 5.42 -6.20
C PHE A 177 11.28 6.04 -6.10
N ILE A 178 12.00 5.79 -5.00
CA ILE A 178 13.41 6.19 -4.88
C ILE A 178 14.24 5.49 -5.95
N GLY A 179 14.01 4.20 -6.17
CA GLY A 179 14.74 3.43 -7.18
C GLY A 179 14.46 3.86 -8.60
N VAL A 180 13.19 4.12 -8.92
CA VAL A 180 12.78 4.70 -10.21
C VAL A 180 13.42 6.06 -10.42
N GLY A 181 13.35 6.93 -9.43
CA GLY A 181 13.96 8.25 -9.49
C GLY A 181 15.46 8.18 -9.69
N PHE A 182 16.15 7.27 -9.00
CA PHE A 182 17.60 7.06 -9.13
C PHE A 182 17.98 6.45 -10.49
N TYR A 183 17.19 5.50 -11.00
CA TYR A 183 17.36 4.94 -12.33
C TYR A 183 17.23 6.01 -13.42
N LEU A 184 16.22 6.88 -13.33
CA LEU A 184 16.03 8.00 -14.25
C LEU A 184 17.12 9.08 -14.09
N ALA A 185 17.54 9.38 -12.86
CA ALA A 185 18.64 10.31 -12.56
C ALA A 185 19.97 9.88 -13.19
N THR A 186 20.19 8.57 -13.34
CA THR A 186 21.41 8.00 -13.91
C THR A 186 21.28 7.64 -15.39
N ALA A 187 20.11 7.81 -16.01
CA ALA A 187 19.79 7.33 -17.36
C ALA A 187 20.69 7.91 -18.47
N ASN A 188 21.12 9.16 -18.34
CA ASN A 188 22.01 9.85 -19.29
C ASN A 188 23.50 9.77 -18.89
N GLY A 189 23.83 9.00 -17.85
CA GLY A 189 25.20 8.82 -17.40
C GLY A 189 26.00 7.83 -18.25
N LYS A 190 27.29 7.67 -17.90
CA LYS A 190 28.14 6.57 -18.43
C LYS A 190 27.54 5.22 -18.06
N ASP A 191 27.89 4.17 -18.82
CA ASP A 191 27.35 2.80 -18.62
C ASP A 191 27.49 2.29 -17.18
N SER A 192 28.60 2.63 -16.50
CA SER A 192 28.79 2.28 -15.08
C SER A 192 27.73 2.89 -14.15
N ARG A 193 27.31 4.13 -14.39
CA ARG A 193 26.25 4.78 -13.61
C ARG A 193 24.88 4.19 -13.92
N ARG A 194 24.60 3.88 -15.20
CA ARG A 194 23.34 3.24 -15.62
C ARG A 194 23.18 1.86 -14.99
N LEU A 195 24.27 1.11 -14.88
CA LEU A 195 24.30 -0.19 -14.21
C LEU A 195 24.01 -0.09 -12.71
N ILE A 196 24.56 0.93 -12.03
CA ILE A 196 24.22 1.22 -10.63
C ILE A 196 22.74 1.59 -10.52
N GLY A 197 22.23 2.42 -11.43
CA GLY A 197 20.81 2.77 -11.53
C GLY A 197 19.90 1.55 -11.60
N LEU A 198 20.22 0.62 -12.51
CA LEU A 198 19.49 -0.65 -12.65
C LEU A 198 19.55 -1.49 -11.38
N THR A 199 20.72 -1.57 -10.73
CA THR A 199 20.89 -2.33 -9.49
C THR A 199 20.03 -1.75 -8.36
N VAL A 200 20.00 -0.42 -8.20
CA VAL A 200 19.15 0.26 -7.21
C VAL A 200 17.66 0.02 -7.51
N LEU A 201 17.27 0.01 -8.79
CA LEU A 201 15.89 -0.32 -9.18
C LEU A 201 15.50 -1.74 -8.77
N TYR A 202 16.34 -2.75 -9.01
CA TYR A 202 16.08 -4.12 -8.53
C TYR A 202 15.95 -4.18 -7.01
N LEU A 203 16.87 -3.53 -6.28
CA LEU A 203 16.88 -3.56 -4.82
C LEU A 203 15.63 -2.93 -4.23
N THR A 204 15.21 -1.78 -4.74
CA THR A 204 14.06 -1.02 -4.22
C THR A 204 12.73 -1.67 -4.58
N VAL A 205 12.57 -2.21 -5.80
CA VAL A 205 11.36 -2.96 -6.19
C VAL A 205 11.24 -4.26 -5.39
N GLY A 206 12.34 -5.02 -5.29
CA GLY A 206 12.37 -6.24 -4.48
C GLY A 206 12.10 -5.97 -3.00
N PHE A 207 12.69 -4.90 -2.44
CA PHE A 207 12.41 -4.46 -1.08
C PHE A 207 10.93 -4.10 -0.89
N SER A 208 10.34 -3.32 -1.79
CA SER A 208 8.95 -2.86 -1.64
C SER A 208 7.97 -4.03 -1.63
N LEU A 209 8.18 -5.05 -2.48
CA LEU A 209 7.39 -6.28 -2.45
C LEU A 209 7.58 -7.06 -1.14
N CYS A 210 8.81 -7.21 -0.66
CA CYS A 210 9.05 -7.83 0.64
C CYS A 210 8.39 -7.04 1.77
N TRP A 211 8.40 -5.71 1.71
CA TRP A 211 7.87 -4.83 2.75
C TRP A 211 6.34 -4.93 2.84
N VAL A 212 5.65 -4.80 1.70
CA VAL A 212 4.18 -4.88 1.62
C VAL A 212 3.66 -6.29 1.92
N ALA A 213 4.48 -7.33 1.70
CA ALA A 213 4.15 -8.66 2.16
C ALA A 213 4.06 -8.77 3.69
N LEU A 214 4.90 -8.04 4.43
CA LEU A 214 4.88 -8.05 5.90
C LEU A 214 3.66 -7.33 6.48
N GLU A 215 3.10 -6.35 5.77
CA GLU A 215 1.81 -5.73 6.12
C GLU A 215 0.73 -6.79 6.33
N LYS A 216 0.62 -7.77 5.41
CA LYS A 216 -0.37 -8.84 5.47
C LYS A 216 -0.18 -9.80 6.65
N LEU A 217 1.04 -9.87 7.19
CA LEU A 217 1.35 -10.68 8.36
C LEU A 217 1.10 -9.91 9.66
N ILE A 218 1.52 -8.64 9.73
CA ILE A 218 1.48 -7.82 10.96
C ILE A 218 0.12 -7.13 11.15
N TYR A 219 -0.49 -6.64 10.08
CA TYR A 219 -1.83 -6.05 10.05
C TYR A 219 -2.81 -6.97 9.33
N LYS A 220 -2.85 -8.22 9.78
CA LYS A 220 -3.66 -9.29 9.18
C LYS A 220 -5.15 -8.93 9.08
N ASP A 221 -5.67 -8.19 10.05
CA ASP A 221 -7.09 -7.78 10.10
C ASP A 221 -7.48 -6.89 8.91
N TRP A 222 -6.57 -6.08 8.38
CA TRP A 222 -6.84 -5.31 7.16
C TRP A 222 -7.08 -6.26 5.98
N SER A 223 -6.27 -7.31 5.87
CA SER A 223 -6.41 -8.29 4.79
C SER A 223 -7.67 -9.14 4.98
N LEU A 224 -8.04 -9.42 6.23
CA LEU A 224 -9.25 -10.16 6.56
C LEU A 224 -10.51 -9.41 6.11
N PHE A 225 -10.60 -8.11 6.43
CA PHE A 225 -11.70 -7.25 6.01
C PHE A 225 -11.90 -7.30 4.49
N LEU A 226 -10.82 -7.15 3.71
CA LEU A 226 -10.89 -7.16 2.25
C LEU A 226 -11.37 -8.51 1.69
N VAL A 227 -10.92 -9.61 2.28
CA VAL A 227 -11.31 -10.96 1.85
C VAL A 227 -12.74 -11.30 2.28
N GLU A 228 -13.22 -10.75 3.39
CA GLU A 228 -14.62 -10.88 3.82
C GLU A 228 -15.57 -10.11 2.89
N GLU A 229 -15.18 -8.92 2.43
CA GLU A 229 -15.94 -8.13 1.45
C GLU A 229 -15.89 -8.75 0.04
N HIS A 230 -14.79 -9.42 -0.30
CA HIS A 230 -14.59 -10.10 -1.58
C HIS A 230 -14.19 -11.59 -1.42
N PRO A 231 -15.08 -12.47 -0.94
CA PRO A 231 -14.77 -13.89 -0.67
C PRO A 231 -14.24 -14.68 -1.87
N GLN A 232 -14.56 -14.20 -3.07
CA GLN A 232 -14.13 -14.76 -4.36
C GLN A 232 -12.60 -14.83 -4.46
N LEU A 233 -11.88 -13.89 -3.81
CA LEU A 233 -10.41 -13.79 -3.83
C LEU A 233 -9.75 -15.00 -3.19
N ALA A 234 -10.33 -15.51 -2.10
CA ALA A 234 -9.80 -16.66 -1.37
C ALA A 234 -9.94 -17.98 -2.14
N MET A 235 -10.73 -18.02 -3.22
CA MET A 235 -10.96 -19.23 -4.04
C MET A 235 -11.43 -20.44 -3.22
N GLY A 236 -12.20 -20.21 -2.16
CA GLY A 236 -12.68 -21.25 -1.25
C GLY A 236 -11.64 -21.78 -0.27
N LEU A 237 -10.43 -21.20 -0.25
CA LEU A 237 -9.43 -21.45 0.79
C LEU A 237 -9.83 -20.77 2.09
N ASN A 238 -9.35 -21.33 3.21
CA ASN A 238 -9.46 -20.68 4.51
C ASN A 238 -8.73 -19.32 4.47
N TYR A 239 -9.36 -18.27 5.01
CA TYR A 239 -8.86 -16.89 4.89
C TYR A 239 -7.50 -16.69 5.56
N ASP A 240 -7.27 -17.31 6.72
CA ASP A 240 -5.98 -17.26 7.39
C ASP A 240 -4.86 -17.88 6.53
N PHE A 241 -5.13 -19.08 6.00
CA PHE A 241 -4.21 -19.74 5.08
C PHE A 241 -3.96 -18.90 3.83
N PHE A 242 -5.02 -18.32 3.24
CA PHE A 242 -4.94 -17.50 2.04
C PHE A 242 -4.08 -16.25 2.24
N ILE A 243 -4.36 -15.46 3.28
CA ILE A 243 -3.65 -14.21 3.58
C ILE A 243 -2.17 -14.50 3.87
N THR A 244 -1.90 -15.50 4.71
CA THR A 244 -0.52 -15.88 5.05
C THR A 244 0.21 -16.41 3.81
N SER A 245 -0.45 -17.19 2.96
CA SER A 245 0.15 -17.67 1.69
C SER A 245 0.44 -16.53 0.71
N ALA A 246 -0.47 -15.57 0.58
CA ALA A 246 -0.28 -14.39 -0.27
C ALA A 246 0.95 -13.59 0.18
N ALA A 247 1.13 -13.39 1.50
CA ALA A 247 2.31 -12.76 2.07
C ALA A 247 3.60 -13.52 1.71
N PHE A 248 3.62 -14.85 1.88
CA PHE A 248 4.80 -15.64 1.55
C PHE A 248 5.13 -15.64 0.05
N VAL A 249 4.11 -15.67 -0.82
CA VAL A 249 4.30 -15.57 -2.27
C VAL A 249 4.90 -14.21 -2.61
N GLU A 250 4.32 -13.11 -2.13
CA GLU A 250 4.81 -11.76 -2.41
C GLU A 250 6.23 -11.52 -1.87
N PHE A 251 6.50 -11.95 -0.63
CA PHE A 251 7.84 -11.87 -0.04
C PHE A 251 8.85 -12.70 -0.83
N SER A 252 8.48 -13.90 -1.28
CA SER A 252 9.35 -14.76 -2.09
C SER A 252 9.64 -14.16 -3.46
N LEU A 253 8.64 -13.58 -4.13
CA LEU A 253 8.82 -12.89 -5.41
C LEU A 253 9.73 -11.67 -5.25
N GLY A 254 9.54 -10.86 -4.19
CA GLY A 254 10.42 -9.74 -3.85
C GLY A 254 11.86 -10.18 -3.59
N PHE A 255 12.04 -11.21 -2.77
CA PHE A 255 13.36 -11.77 -2.46
C PHE A 255 14.08 -12.30 -3.71
N LEU A 256 13.39 -13.04 -4.58
CA LEU A 256 13.96 -13.56 -5.81
C LEU A 256 14.44 -12.44 -6.75
N LEU A 257 13.75 -11.29 -6.77
CA LEU A 257 14.23 -10.09 -7.46
C LEU A 257 15.49 -9.51 -6.81
N LEU A 258 15.54 -9.42 -5.47
CA LEU A 258 16.72 -8.92 -4.73
C LEU A 258 17.98 -9.74 -5.04
N VAL A 259 17.86 -11.08 -5.05
CA VAL A 259 18.98 -11.97 -5.39
C VAL A 259 19.13 -12.20 -6.90
N CYS A 260 18.31 -11.54 -7.72
CA CYS A 260 18.33 -11.58 -9.17
C CYS A 260 18.15 -13.00 -9.77
N LEU A 261 17.41 -13.88 -9.11
CA LEU A 261 17.13 -15.25 -9.57
C LEU A 261 15.88 -15.28 -10.47
N LEU A 262 15.90 -16.08 -11.56
CA LEU A 262 14.75 -16.28 -12.46
C LEU A 262 14.16 -14.99 -13.05
N GLN A 263 14.92 -13.92 -13.20
CA GLN A 263 14.37 -12.57 -13.42
C GLN A 263 13.38 -12.43 -14.59
N ARG A 264 13.73 -12.87 -15.81
CA ARG A 264 12.83 -12.69 -16.96
C ARG A 264 11.55 -13.51 -16.81
N PRO A 265 11.61 -14.82 -16.44
CA PRO A 265 10.41 -15.58 -16.07
C PRO A 265 9.59 -14.94 -14.94
N LEU A 266 10.27 -14.44 -13.90
CA LEU A 266 9.65 -13.83 -12.73
C LEU A 266 8.96 -12.52 -13.09
N ALA A 267 9.57 -11.69 -13.93
CA ALA A 267 8.99 -10.43 -14.39
C ALA A 267 7.69 -10.67 -15.17
N VAL A 268 7.66 -11.71 -16.03
CA VAL A 268 6.44 -12.12 -16.73
C VAL A 268 5.39 -12.64 -15.75
N LEU A 269 5.79 -13.49 -14.80
CA LEU A 269 4.90 -14.05 -13.80
C LEU A 269 4.26 -12.95 -12.93
N ILE A 270 5.06 -12.05 -12.37
CA ILE A 270 4.59 -10.95 -11.53
C ILE A 270 3.68 -10.02 -12.36
N THR A 271 4.08 -9.68 -13.59
CA THR A 271 3.26 -8.85 -14.48
C THR A 271 1.90 -9.49 -14.75
N ALA A 272 1.85 -10.80 -15.01
CA ALA A 272 0.60 -11.52 -15.23
C ALA A 272 -0.28 -11.52 -13.96
N VAL A 273 0.31 -11.73 -12.78
CA VAL A 273 -0.41 -11.72 -11.50
C VAL A 273 -1.03 -10.34 -11.24
N PHE A 274 -0.26 -9.25 -11.35
CA PHE A 274 -0.79 -7.89 -11.14
C PHE A 274 -1.75 -7.42 -12.23
N PHE A 275 -1.59 -7.90 -13.46
CA PHE A 275 -2.57 -7.62 -14.50
C PHE A 275 -3.91 -8.31 -14.22
N LEU A 276 -3.87 -9.53 -13.68
CA LEU A 276 -5.07 -10.28 -13.32
C LEU A 276 -5.82 -9.61 -12.17
N THR A 277 -5.13 -9.11 -11.14
CA THR A 277 -5.75 -8.42 -10.00
C THR A 277 -6.43 -7.13 -10.45
N THR A 278 -5.81 -6.40 -11.38
CA THR A 278 -6.39 -5.21 -12.03
C THR A 278 -7.77 -5.46 -12.66
N LEU A 279 -8.05 -6.67 -13.16
CA LEU A 279 -9.37 -7.03 -13.71
C LEU A 279 -10.46 -7.11 -12.64
N VAL A 280 -10.09 -7.24 -11.36
CA VAL A 280 -11.01 -7.32 -10.22
C VAL A 280 -11.18 -5.95 -9.55
N PHE A 281 -10.09 -5.25 -9.25
CA PHE A 281 -10.14 -3.99 -8.47
C PHE A 281 -10.11 -2.71 -9.33
N GLY A 282 -9.94 -2.85 -10.65
CA GLY A 282 -10.13 -1.75 -11.60
C GLY A 282 -9.10 -0.62 -11.47
N ARG A 283 -9.59 0.63 -11.53
CA ARG A 283 -8.75 1.83 -11.74
C ARG A 283 -7.66 2.02 -10.66
N VAL A 284 -8.00 1.79 -9.40
CA VAL A 284 -7.06 2.00 -8.28
C VAL A 284 -5.82 1.14 -8.49
N GLU A 285 -6.03 -0.11 -8.89
CA GLU A 285 -4.93 -1.04 -9.09
C GLU A 285 -4.10 -0.75 -10.34
N VAL A 286 -4.75 -0.28 -11.43
CA VAL A 286 -4.03 0.23 -12.62
C VAL A 286 -3.06 1.32 -12.21
N ILE A 287 -3.54 2.34 -11.48
CA ILE A 287 -2.73 3.49 -11.11
C ILE A 287 -1.54 3.03 -10.26
N GLY A 288 -1.81 2.27 -9.20
CA GLY A 288 -0.79 1.89 -8.24
C GLY A 288 0.25 0.89 -8.77
N HIS A 289 -0.08 0.01 -9.73
CA HIS A 289 0.88 -0.95 -10.30
C HIS A 289 1.52 -0.50 -11.61
N THR A 290 1.09 0.60 -12.24
CA THR A 290 1.66 1.09 -13.52
C THR A 290 3.18 1.19 -13.45
N LEU A 291 3.71 1.73 -12.35
CA LEU A 291 5.15 1.91 -12.21
C LEU A 291 5.90 0.60 -11.96
N ILE A 292 5.29 -0.33 -11.22
CA ILE A 292 5.84 -1.68 -11.02
C ILE A 292 5.88 -2.43 -12.36
N HIS A 293 4.83 -2.37 -13.17
CA HIS A 293 4.84 -2.93 -14.53
C HIS A 293 5.95 -2.34 -15.39
N GLY A 294 6.16 -1.01 -15.33
CA GLY A 294 7.29 -0.35 -15.99
C GLY A 294 8.64 -0.94 -15.55
N ALA A 295 8.84 -1.14 -14.25
CA ALA A 295 10.08 -1.73 -13.72
C ALA A 295 10.26 -3.19 -14.13
N LEU A 296 9.20 -4.00 -14.09
CA LEU A 296 9.23 -5.40 -14.52
C LEU A 296 9.54 -5.54 -16.01
N ILE A 297 9.03 -4.64 -16.86
CA ILE A 297 9.39 -4.62 -18.29
C ILE A 297 10.88 -4.26 -18.45
N ILE A 298 11.43 -3.36 -17.65
CA ILE A 298 12.88 -3.09 -17.67
C ILE A 298 13.67 -4.32 -17.26
N PHE A 299 13.25 -5.03 -16.21
CA PHE A 299 13.90 -6.27 -15.81
C PHE A 299 13.81 -7.35 -16.90
N LEU A 300 12.69 -7.37 -17.63
CA LEU A 300 12.52 -8.22 -18.80
C LEU A 300 13.43 -7.80 -19.96
N LEU A 301 13.76 -6.52 -20.15
CA LEU A 301 14.63 -6.04 -21.23
C LEU A 301 16.12 -6.18 -20.88
N GLU A 302 16.51 -5.71 -19.70
CA GLU A 302 17.91 -5.63 -19.24
C GLU A 302 18.47 -6.98 -18.75
N GLY A 303 17.62 -7.81 -18.14
CA GLY A 303 18.02 -9.10 -17.57
C GLY A 303 18.96 -8.97 -16.36
N PRO A 304 19.67 -10.06 -15.98
CA PRO A 304 20.37 -10.23 -14.69
C PRO A 304 21.39 -9.16 -14.29
N GLY A 305 21.76 -8.28 -15.22
CA GLY A 305 22.78 -7.28 -15.00
C GLY A 305 24.14 -7.91 -14.66
N TYR A 306 25.09 -7.06 -14.34
CA TYR A 306 26.45 -7.47 -14.01
C TYR A 306 26.54 -8.17 -12.64
N VAL A 307 25.76 -7.72 -11.65
CA VAL A 307 25.87 -8.15 -10.25
C VAL A 307 25.46 -9.61 -10.06
N TYR A 308 24.38 -10.06 -10.69
CA TYR A 308 24.00 -11.48 -10.69
C TYR A 308 25.09 -12.35 -11.28
N ASN A 309 25.67 -11.94 -12.41
CA ASN A 309 26.74 -12.70 -13.07
C ASN A 309 27.98 -12.81 -12.18
N LEU A 310 28.27 -11.78 -11.38
CA LEU A 310 29.36 -11.81 -10.40
C LEU A 310 29.07 -12.82 -9.27
N LEU A 311 27.88 -12.77 -8.67
CA LEU A 311 27.46 -13.70 -7.62
C LEU A 311 27.40 -15.15 -8.11
N HIS A 312 26.87 -15.36 -9.32
CA HIS A 312 26.80 -16.67 -9.95
C HIS A 312 28.19 -17.27 -10.19
N LYS A 313 29.16 -16.43 -10.62
CA LYS A 313 30.55 -16.88 -10.80
C LYS A 313 31.23 -17.21 -9.48
N HIS A 314 30.94 -16.48 -8.41
CA HIS A 314 31.50 -16.73 -7.08
C HIS A 314 30.98 -18.04 -6.48
N PHE A 315 29.69 -18.34 -6.62
CA PHE A 315 29.08 -19.59 -6.14
C PHE A 315 28.87 -20.58 -7.27
N SER A 316 29.96 -21.20 -7.76
CA SER A 316 29.89 -22.17 -8.87
C SER A 316 29.19 -23.49 -8.50
N ASN A 317 29.26 -23.89 -7.22
CA ASN A 317 28.63 -25.11 -6.73
C ASN A 317 27.14 -24.89 -6.45
N MET A 318 26.30 -25.76 -7.01
CA MET A 318 24.85 -25.74 -6.86
C MET A 318 24.39 -25.78 -5.39
N LEU A 319 25.00 -26.62 -4.56
CA LEU A 319 24.62 -26.72 -3.14
C LEU A 319 24.91 -25.42 -2.40
N HIS A 320 26.04 -24.78 -2.70
CA HIS A 320 26.39 -23.48 -2.10
C HIS A 320 25.42 -22.39 -2.53
N ARG A 321 24.96 -22.38 -3.78
CA ARG A 321 23.93 -21.45 -4.24
C ARG A 321 22.60 -21.68 -3.53
N ILE A 322 22.18 -22.94 -3.39
CA ILE A 322 20.95 -23.28 -2.65
C ILE A 322 21.08 -22.77 -1.21
N LEU A 323 22.13 -23.17 -0.50
CA LEU A 323 22.35 -22.78 0.90
C LEU A 323 22.44 -21.26 1.06
N PHE A 324 23.22 -20.58 0.22
CA PHE A 324 23.31 -19.12 0.24
C PHE A 324 21.92 -18.49 0.07
N THR A 325 21.14 -18.94 -0.91
CA THR A 325 19.83 -18.36 -1.22
C THR A 325 18.82 -18.65 -0.10
N THR A 326 18.73 -19.88 0.39
CA THR A 326 17.77 -20.25 1.44
C THR A 326 18.13 -19.64 2.79
N VAL A 327 19.41 -19.57 3.16
CA VAL A 327 19.85 -18.92 4.40
C VAL A 327 19.59 -17.41 4.34
N ASN A 328 19.93 -16.74 3.23
CA ASN A 328 19.65 -15.30 3.09
C ASN A 328 18.14 -15.01 3.06
N PHE A 329 17.30 -15.90 2.54
CA PHE A 329 15.85 -15.75 2.62
C PHE A 329 15.37 -15.70 4.07
N VAL A 330 15.81 -16.65 4.91
CA VAL A 330 15.43 -16.71 6.33
C VAL A 330 15.96 -15.48 7.09
N ILE A 331 17.22 -15.10 6.84
CA ILE A 331 17.82 -13.91 7.46
C ILE A 331 17.04 -12.65 7.07
N LEU A 332 16.76 -12.46 5.78
CA LEU A 332 16.03 -11.28 5.32
C LEU A 332 14.61 -11.24 5.89
N LEU A 333 13.90 -12.38 5.89
CA LEU A 333 12.56 -12.47 6.47
C LEU A 333 12.57 -12.10 7.95
N GLY A 334 13.50 -12.65 8.73
CA GLY A 334 13.62 -12.34 10.16
C GLY A 334 13.97 -10.86 10.42
N VAL A 335 14.94 -10.31 9.69
CA VAL A 335 15.37 -8.92 9.84
C VAL A 335 14.26 -7.95 9.46
N LEU A 336 13.61 -8.14 8.31
CA LEU A 336 12.55 -7.25 7.86
C LEU A 336 11.29 -7.40 8.71
N LEU A 337 10.92 -8.62 9.12
CA LEU A 337 9.78 -8.84 10.02
C LEU A 337 9.99 -8.12 11.36
N PHE A 338 11.19 -8.23 11.95
CA PHE A 338 11.53 -7.53 13.18
C PHE A 338 11.51 -6.00 12.99
N ALA A 339 12.08 -5.50 11.90
CA ALA A 339 12.11 -4.06 11.61
C ALA A 339 10.71 -3.49 11.39
N TYR A 340 9.86 -4.17 10.61
CA TYR A 340 8.48 -3.76 10.38
C TYR A 340 7.69 -3.77 11.68
N TYR A 341 7.77 -4.86 12.47
CA TYR A 341 7.11 -4.96 13.77
C TYR A 341 7.55 -3.83 14.71
N SER A 342 8.85 -3.55 14.80
CA SER A 342 9.37 -2.49 15.68
C SER A 342 8.85 -1.10 15.31
N LEU A 343 8.73 -0.81 14.01
CA LEU A 343 8.14 0.46 13.54
C LEU A 343 6.64 0.53 13.81
N ALA A 344 5.93 -0.59 13.58
CA ALA A 344 4.49 -0.70 13.83
C ALA A 344 4.16 -0.56 15.33
N GLU A 345 4.87 -1.27 16.19
CA GLU A 345 4.72 -1.22 17.65
C GLU A 345 5.02 0.17 18.19
N ASN A 346 6.13 0.81 17.76
CA ASN A 346 6.44 2.17 18.17
C ASN A 346 5.31 3.16 17.81
N LYS A 347 4.73 3.03 16.62
CA LYS A 347 3.62 3.88 16.18
C LYS A 347 2.35 3.62 17.00
N TYR A 348 2.04 2.36 17.28
CA TYR A 348 0.93 1.96 18.13
C TYR A 348 1.10 2.46 19.58
N GLU A 349 2.27 2.27 20.19
CA GLU A 349 2.59 2.75 21.54
C GLU A 349 2.49 4.27 21.65
N ARG A 350 2.95 5.02 20.63
CA ARG A 350 2.76 6.49 20.61
C ARG A 350 1.28 6.88 20.63
N LYS A 351 0.43 6.19 19.86
CA LYS A 351 -1.03 6.38 19.92
C LYS A 351 -1.55 6.07 21.31
N GLN A 352 -1.17 4.94 21.90
CA GLN A 352 -1.62 4.55 23.24
C GLN A 352 -1.16 5.52 24.33
N ASN A 353 0.08 6.02 24.26
CA ASN A 353 0.60 7.02 25.18
C ASN A 353 -0.10 8.38 25.02
N PHE A 354 -0.42 8.77 23.79
CA PHE A 354 -1.24 9.95 23.53
C PHE A 354 -2.66 9.79 24.10
N LEU A 355 -3.25 8.61 23.92
CA LEU A 355 -4.58 8.27 24.46
C LEU A 355 -4.59 8.16 25.99
N SER A 356 -3.51 7.71 26.62
CA SER A 356 -3.41 7.53 28.08
C SER A 356 -3.10 8.83 28.84
N THR A 357 -2.47 9.80 28.16
CA THR A 357 -2.16 11.14 28.72
C THR A 357 -3.32 12.13 28.56
N LYS A 358 -4.33 11.81 27.76
CA LYS A 358 -5.63 12.48 27.76
C LYS A 358 -6.64 11.66 28.60
N PRO A 359 -7.54 12.27 29.38
CA PRO A 359 -8.62 11.52 30.02
C PRO A 359 -9.52 10.92 28.93
N MET A 360 -9.28 9.64 28.61
CA MET A 360 -10.01 8.91 27.59
C MET A 360 -11.38 8.49 28.14
N HIS A 361 -12.42 9.26 27.82
CA HIS A 361 -13.78 8.74 27.81
C HIS A 361 -13.95 7.92 26.53
N MET A 362 -13.64 6.62 26.54
CA MET A 362 -14.01 5.74 25.43
C MET A 362 -15.50 5.49 25.45
N HIS A 363 -16.14 5.84 24.35
CA HIS A 363 -17.53 5.55 24.09
C HIS A 363 -17.59 4.43 23.03
N GLY A 364 -18.58 3.55 23.10
CA GLY A 364 -18.82 2.52 22.08
C GLY A 364 -19.34 3.13 20.77
N GLN A 365 -19.75 2.29 19.82
CA GLN A 365 -20.34 2.73 18.55
C GLN A 365 -21.72 2.08 18.33
N ILE A 366 -22.67 2.86 17.82
CA ILE A 366 -23.99 2.40 17.38
C ILE A 366 -24.04 2.53 15.85
N GLU A 367 -23.91 1.41 15.16
CA GLU A 367 -23.96 1.33 13.70
C GLU A 367 -25.39 1.42 13.18
N LEU A 368 -25.63 2.35 12.25
CA LEU A 368 -26.93 2.61 11.63
C LEU A 368 -26.98 2.20 10.14
N ALA A 369 -25.91 1.64 9.59
CA ALA A 369 -25.93 1.03 8.27
C ALA A 369 -27.00 -0.09 8.19
N GLY A 370 -27.94 0.06 7.27
CA GLY A 370 -29.05 -0.89 7.07
C GLY A 370 -30.42 -0.39 7.52
N TYR A 371 -30.49 0.73 8.24
CA TYR A 371 -31.75 1.41 8.53
C TYR A 371 -32.25 2.23 7.33
N PRO A 372 -33.57 2.45 7.17
CA PRO A 372 -34.12 3.26 6.10
C PRO A 372 -33.53 4.67 6.09
N GLN A 373 -33.19 5.19 4.91
CA GLN A 373 -32.58 6.52 4.78
C GLN A 373 -33.44 7.64 5.40
N SER A 374 -34.77 7.50 5.39
CA SER A 374 -35.70 8.44 6.02
C SER A 374 -35.65 8.45 7.54
N GLU A 375 -35.00 7.48 8.17
CA GLU A 375 -34.88 7.32 9.63
C GLU A 375 -33.46 7.59 10.14
N LEU A 376 -32.48 7.79 9.24
CA LEU A 376 -31.11 8.08 9.63
C LEU A 376 -31.03 9.48 10.27
N PRO A 377 -30.33 9.61 11.40
CA PRO A 377 -30.08 10.91 12.00
C PRO A 377 -29.02 11.68 11.21
N ASP A 378 -29.10 13.00 11.28
CA ASP A 378 -28.15 13.91 10.65
C ASP A 378 -27.98 15.14 11.54
N VAL A 379 -26.85 15.82 11.41
CA VAL A 379 -26.51 17.01 12.19
C VAL A 379 -25.95 18.11 11.30
N ARG A 380 -26.28 19.36 11.62
CA ARG A 380 -25.75 20.53 10.95
C ARG A 380 -25.30 21.57 11.95
N LEU A 381 -24.11 22.10 11.74
CA LEU A 381 -23.46 23.12 12.56
C LEU A 381 -23.45 24.46 11.82
N GLU A 382 -23.97 25.49 12.49
CA GLU A 382 -23.84 26.89 12.07
C GLU A 382 -23.15 27.68 13.18
N VAL A 383 -22.31 28.65 12.78
CA VAL A 383 -21.43 29.40 13.68
C VAL A 383 -21.64 30.88 13.42
N GLU A 384 -22.06 31.60 14.45
CA GLU A 384 -22.30 33.05 14.39
C GLU A 384 -21.47 33.76 15.47
N GLU A 385 -20.90 34.93 15.15
CA GLU A 385 -20.21 35.76 16.14
C GLU A 385 -21.21 36.32 17.17
N ASP A 386 -20.88 36.23 18.46
CA ASP A 386 -21.69 36.84 19.51
C ASP A 386 -21.30 38.32 19.69
N PRO A 387 -22.27 39.27 19.70
CA PRO A 387 -21.98 40.70 19.84
C PRO A 387 -21.23 41.09 21.12
N MET A 388 -21.29 40.28 22.18
CA MET A 388 -20.58 40.51 23.44
C MET A 388 -19.24 39.74 23.54
N GLY A 389 -18.85 39.06 22.46
CA GLY A 389 -17.62 38.28 22.33
C GLY A 389 -17.89 36.77 22.33
N GLY A 390 -17.04 36.00 21.64
CA GLY A 390 -17.26 34.56 21.45
C GLY A 390 -18.15 34.24 20.24
N TYR A 391 -18.73 33.04 20.23
CA TYR A 391 -19.51 32.52 19.11
C TYR A 391 -20.73 31.75 19.60
N ASN A 392 -21.87 31.95 18.94
CA ASN A 392 -23.06 31.12 19.09
C ASN A 392 -23.03 30.00 18.05
N LEU A 393 -22.98 28.76 18.53
CA LEU A 393 -23.10 27.56 17.71
C LEU A 393 -24.57 27.14 17.69
N ARG A 394 -25.12 27.00 16.49
CA ARG A 394 -26.45 26.43 16.28
C ARG A 394 -26.33 25.03 15.69
N ILE A 395 -26.91 24.05 16.37
CA ILE A 395 -26.86 22.65 16.00
C ILE A 395 -28.28 22.19 15.69
N THR A 396 -28.54 21.95 14.41
CA THR A 396 -29.83 21.44 13.94
C THR A 396 -29.69 19.96 13.67
N THR A 397 -30.62 19.15 14.15
CA THR A 397 -30.63 17.71 13.92
C THR A 397 -31.85 17.26 13.14
N THR A 398 -31.69 16.19 12.35
CA THR A 398 -32.80 15.46 11.71
C THR A 398 -32.87 14.07 12.33
N ASN A 399 -34.08 13.55 12.59
CA ASN A 399 -34.29 12.20 13.17
C ASN A 399 -33.46 11.89 14.43
N PHE A 400 -33.14 12.92 15.22
CA PHE A 400 -32.39 12.79 16.46
C PHE A 400 -32.94 13.75 17.50
N THR A 401 -33.11 13.27 18.74
CA THR A 401 -33.67 14.05 19.84
C THR A 401 -32.61 14.22 20.94
N PHE A 402 -32.36 15.47 21.33
CA PHE A 402 -31.53 15.77 22.49
C PHE A 402 -32.27 15.35 23.78
N THR A 403 -31.61 14.55 24.62
CA THR A 403 -32.17 14.05 25.88
C THR A 403 -31.22 14.25 27.07
N PRO A 404 -30.92 15.50 27.47
CA PRO A 404 -30.03 15.79 28.60
C PRO A 404 -30.39 15.05 29.90
N GLU A 405 -31.68 14.86 30.15
CA GLU A 405 -32.21 14.22 31.33
C GLU A 405 -31.87 12.72 31.43
N TYR A 406 -31.42 12.11 30.33
CA TYR A 406 -31.08 10.68 30.25
C TYR A 406 -29.58 10.42 30.01
N VAL A 407 -28.73 11.45 30.09
CA VAL A 407 -27.27 11.29 29.91
C VAL A 407 -26.68 10.38 31.01
N ASN A 408 -25.78 9.49 30.61
CA ASN A 408 -25.21 8.38 31.42
C ASN A 408 -26.21 7.28 31.81
N THR A 409 -27.33 7.15 31.09
CA THR A 409 -28.26 6.02 31.25
C THR A 409 -28.20 5.10 30.03
N GLU A 410 -29.01 4.04 30.01
CA GLU A 410 -29.08 3.11 28.86
C GLU A 410 -29.47 3.81 27.55
N ASN A 411 -28.96 3.25 26.45
CA ASN A 411 -29.21 3.80 25.13
C ASN A 411 -30.66 3.65 24.69
N ARG A 412 -31.18 4.74 24.14
CA ARG A 412 -32.40 4.76 23.34
C ARG A 412 -31.99 5.21 21.94
N MET A 413 -32.37 4.44 20.91
CA MET A 413 -32.02 4.77 19.52
C MET A 413 -32.45 6.19 19.18
N TYR A 414 -31.64 6.91 18.40
CA TYR A 414 -31.91 8.28 17.95
C TYR A 414 -32.04 9.33 19.07
N ASN A 415 -31.53 9.04 20.26
CA ASN A 415 -31.57 9.95 21.41
C ASN A 415 -30.18 10.11 22.03
N GLY A 416 -29.86 11.33 22.46
CA GLY A 416 -28.64 11.56 23.23
C GLY A 416 -28.20 13.02 23.26
N HIS A 417 -26.94 13.25 22.93
CA HIS A 417 -26.31 14.56 22.95
C HIS A 417 -25.23 14.69 21.88
N ALA A 418 -24.69 15.88 21.64
CA ALA A 418 -23.60 16.08 20.70
C ALA A 418 -22.27 16.30 21.44
N HIS A 419 -21.16 15.88 20.85
CA HIS A 419 -19.82 16.28 21.32
C HIS A 419 -19.26 17.36 20.40
N LEU A 420 -18.75 18.44 21.00
CA LEU A 420 -18.05 19.50 20.27
C LEU A 420 -16.55 19.21 20.28
N HIS A 421 -15.95 19.26 19.11
CA HIS A 421 -14.51 19.14 18.89
C HIS A 421 -13.96 20.41 18.26
N ILE A 422 -12.74 20.79 18.63
CA ILE A 422 -11.99 21.88 18.04
C ILE A 422 -10.64 21.31 17.59
N ASN A 423 -10.34 21.38 16.29
CA ASN A 423 -9.16 20.78 15.66
C ASN A 423 -9.00 19.28 16.02
N GLY A 424 -10.13 18.55 16.00
CA GLY A 424 -10.19 17.12 16.35
C GLY A 424 -10.12 16.82 17.86
N GLU A 425 -9.99 17.82 18.73
CA GLU A 425 -10.02 17.62 20.19
C GLU A 425 -11.40 17.90 20.77
N LYS A 426 -11.98 16.95 21.48
CA LYS A 426 -13.26 17.13 22.18
C LYS A 426 -13.13 18.18 23.28
N VAL A 427 -13.86 19.27 23.16
CA VAL A 427 -13.86 20.38 24.12
C VAL A 427 -15.10 20.42 24.99
N GLY A 428 -16.20 19.76 24.57
CA GLY A 428 -17.46 19.88 25.29
C GLY A 428 -18.54 18.89 24.86
N ARG A 429 -19.64 18.91 25.61
CA ARG A 429 -20.89 18.22 25.32
C ARG A 429 -21.98 19.27 25.14
N ILE A 430 -22.84 19.07 24.16
CA ILE A 430 -23.93 19.96 23.81
C ILE A 430 -25.25 19.20 23.93
N TYR A 431 -26.18 19.75 24.70
CA TYR A 431 -27.42 19.10 25.10
C TYR A 431 -28.67 19.71 24.48
N GLY A 432 -28.50 20.56 23.46
CA GLY A 432 -29.60 21.25 22.81
C GLY A 432 -29.15 21.98 21.56
N GLU A 433 -30.05 22.76 20.97
CA GLU A 433 -29.82 23.44 19.69
C GLU A 433 -28.74 24.52 19.76
N TRP A 434 -28.56 25.18 20.91
CA TRP A 434 -27.67 26.33 21.03
C TRP A 434 -26.54 26.07 22.03
N TYR A 435 -25.33 26.46 21.66
CA TYR A 435 -24.15 26.41 22.52
C TYR A 435 -23.30 27.66 22.35
N TYR A 436 -22.97 28.31 23.47
CA TYR A 436 -22.06 29.45 23.47
C TYR A 436 -20.61 28.96 23.61
N LEU A 437 -19.79 29.30 22.62
CA LEU A 437 -18.35 29.04 22.60
C LEU A 437 -17.61 30.34 22.95
N SER A 438 -16.84 30.32 24.03
CA SER A 438 -16.00 31.44 24.45
C SER A 438 -15.04 31.88 23.34
N ALA A 439 -14.65 33.15 23.35
CA ALA A 439 -13.68 33.70 22.41
C ALA A 439 -12.39 32.87 22.37
N LEU A 440 -11.95 32.56 21.15
CA LEU A 440 -10.70 31.86 20.89
C LEU A 440 -9.61 32.88 20.53
N PRO A 441 -8.32 32.55 20.76
CA PRO A 441 -7.22 33.36 20.24
C PRO A 441 -7.28 33.51 18.71
N PRO A 442 -6.60 34.52 18.14
CA PRO A 442 -6.45 34.63 16.69
C PRO A 442 -5.87 33.36 16.07
N GLY A 443 -6.49 32.86 14.99
CA GLY A 443 -6.16 31.56 14.42
C GLY A 443 -7.27 30.97 13.55
N THR A 444 -6.99 29.81 12.97
CA THR A 444 -7.99 29.01 12.22
C THR A 444 -8.29 27.75 13.01
N TYR A 445 -9.58 27.48 13.21
CA TYR A 445 -10.08 26.37 13.99
C TYR A 445 -11.10 25.59 13.19
N GLU A 446 -11.00 24.26 13.20
CA GLU A 446 -12.05 23.37 12.72
C GLU A 446 -12.96 23.00 13.89
N LEU A 447 -14.22 23.40 13.83
CA LEU A 447 -15.25 23.03 14.78
C LEU A 447 -16.01 21.84 14.22
N THR A 448 -16.07 20.73 14.95
CA THR A 448 -16.80 19.51 14.54
C THR A 448 -17.80 19.12 15.62
N VAL A 449 -19.03 18.80 15.24
CA VAL A 449 -20.03 18.22 16.13
C VAL A 449 -20.36 16.81 15.71
N THR A 450 -20.34 15.86 16.66
CA THR A 450 -20.74 14.46 16.43
C THR A 450 -22.03 14.16 17.19
N LEU A 451 -22.88 13.25 16.67
CA LEU A 451 -24.04 12.75 17.42
C LEU A 451 -23.68 11.53 18.27
N ASN A 452 -24.09 11.57 19.53
CA ASN A 452 -23.76 10.58 20.54
C ASN A 452 -25.00 10.14 21.31
N SER A 453 -25.01 8.88 21.74
CA SER A 453 -26.11 8.32 22.53
C SER A 453 -26.09 8.80 23.99
N ASN A 454 -27.06 8.33 24.79
CA ASN A 454 -27.14 8.62 26.21
C ASN A 454 -26.02 8.00 27.05
N ASN A 455 -25.54 6.81 26.69
CA ASN A 455 -24.35 6.21 27.30
C ASN A 455 -23.04 6.70 26.65
N HIS A 456 -23.15 7.68 25.76
CA HIS A 456 -22.12 8.37 24.99
C HIS A 456 -21.59 7.69 23.73
N ASP A 457 -22.02 6.48 23.41
CA ASP A 457 -21.63 5.78 22.17
C ASP A 457 -21.82 6.66 20.92
N ASP A 458 -20.88 6.64 19.98
CA ASP A 458 -20.96 7.38 18.72
C ASP A 458 -22.02 6.77 17.82
N TYR A 459 -22.93 7.59 17.27
CA TYR A 459 -23.76 7.14 16.16
C TYR A 459 -22.93 7.17 14.88
N VAL A 460 -22.84 6.02 14.20
CA VAL A 460 -22.01 5.86 13.00
C VAL A 460 -22.82 5.28 11.84
N ILE A 461 -22.41 5.62 10.61
CA ILE A 461 -22.86 4.97 9.37
C ILE A 461 -21.63 4.43 8.67
N ARG A 462 -21.53 3.09 8.59
CA ARG A 462 -20.37 2.37 8.04
C ARG A 462 -19.07 2.81 8.73
N GLY A 463 -19.10 2.86 10.06
CA GLY A 463 -17.95 3.29 10.89
C GLY A 463 -17.63 4.79 10.89
N ASN A 464 -18.29 5.62 10.07
CA ASN A 464 -18.10 7.07 10.08
C ASN A 464 -19.08 7.73 11.06
N PRO A 465 -18.60 8.56 12.01
CA PRO A 465 -19.47 9.34 12.87
C PRO A 465 -20.45 10.20 12.07
N ILE A 466 -21.67 10.34 12.59
CA ILE A 466 -22.63 11.31 12.07
C ILE A 466 -22.22 12.67 12.61
N GLU A 467 -21.61 13.47 11.74
CA GLU A 467 -20.95 14.73 12.12
C GLU A 467 -21.12 15.85 11.09
N ASP A 468 -20.91 17.10 11.52
CA ASP A 468 -20.73 18.26 10.63
C ASP A 468 -19.58 19.14 11.15
N SER A 469 -18.86 19.76 10.21
CA SER A 469 -17.64 20.53 10.48
C SER A 469 -17.67 21.92 9.85
N LYS A 470 -17.17 22.92 10.59
CA LYS A 470 -17.03 24.32 10.14
C LYS A 470 -15.65 24.86 10.45
N ILE A 471 -15.06 25.56 9.46
CA ILE A 471 -13.85 26.33 9.67
C ILE A 471 -14.21 27.71 10.22
N LEU A 472 -13.71 28.01 11.41
CA LEU A 472 -13.79 29.31 12.05
C LEU A 472 -12.44 30.02 11.95
N VAL A 473 -12.44 31.25 11.43
CA VAL A 473 -11.25 32.10 11.34
C VAL A 473 -11.40 33.27 12.30
N VAL A 474 -10.58 33.29 13.35
CA VAL A 474 -10.53 34.37 14.32
C VAL A 474 -9.44 35.36 13.90
N LYS A 475 -9.84 36.59 13.63
CA LYS A 475 -8.93 37.68 13.25
C LYS A 475 -8.42 38.41 14.49
N ASP A 476 -7.25 39.05 14.36
CA ASP A 476 -6.64 39.89 15.38
C ASP A 476 -7.50 41.11 15.78
#